data_AF-A0A376LHY3-F1
#
_entry.id   AF-A0A376LHY3-F1
#
_cell.length_a   1.000
_cell.length_b   1.000
_cell.length_c   1.000
_cell.angle_alpha   90.00
_cell.angle_beta   90.00
_cell.angle_gamma   90.00
#
_symmetry.space_group_name_H-M   'P 1'
#
loop_
_entity.id
_entity.type
_entity.pdbx_description
1 polymer ?
#
loop_
_entity_poly.entity_id
_entity_poly.type
_entity_poly.pdbx_seq_one_letter_code
_entity_poly.pdbx_strand_id
1 'polypeptide(L)'
;MAQIDFRKKINWHRRYRSPQGVKTEHEILRIFESDRGRIINSPAIRRLQQKTQVFPLERNAAVRTRLTHSMEVQQVGRYIAKEILSRLKELKLLEAYGLDELTGPFESIVEMSCLMHDIGNPPFGHFGEAAINDWFRQRLHPEDAESQPLTDDRCSVAALRLRDGEEPLNELRRKIRQDLCHFEGNAQGIRLVHTLMRMNLTWAQVGGIYKIYSSGVVAWLKRLRHITI
;
A
#
# COMPACT_ATOMS: atom_id res chain seq x y z
N MET A 1 -11.79 -27.98 1.18
CA MET A 1 -11.62 -26.56 0.82
C MET A 1 -11.34 -25.77 2.09
N ALA A 2 -10.44 -24.79 2.06
CA ALA A 2 -10.16 -23.97 3.25
C ALA A 2 -11.44 -23.23 3.68
N GLN A 3 -11.73 -23.25 4.99
CA GLN A 3 -12.91 -22.60 5.55
C GLN A 3 -12.78 -21.07 5.40
N ILE A 4 -13.68 -20.45 4.62
CA ILE A 4 -13.73 -19.00 4.42
C ILE A 4 -14.33 -18.36 5.68
N ASP A 5 -13.59 -17.42 6.28
CA ASP A 5 -14.05 -16.65 7.45
C ASP A 5 -13.44 -15.24 7.41
N PHE A 6 -14.26 -14.24 7.08
CA PHE A 6 -13.84 -12.85 6.95
C PHE A 6 -13.50 -12.19 8.29
N ARG A 7 -13.95 -12.73 9.42
CA ARG A 7 -13.56 -12.23 10.76
C ARG A 7 -12.05 -12.35 10.97
N LYS A 8 -11.40 -13.30 10.30
CA LYS A 8 -9.93 -13.49 10.33
C LYS A 8 -9.18 -12.52 9.42
N LYS A 9 -9.86 -11.81 8.51
CA LYS A 9 -9.26 -10.91 7.51
C LYS A 9 -9.57 -9.44 7.77
N ILE A 10 -10.79 -9.12 8.19
CA ILE A 10 -11.25 -7.77 8.54
C ILE A 10 -10.75 -7.43 9.96
N ASN A 11 -9.43 -7.30 10.07
CA ASN A 11 -8.75 -7.01 11.32
C ASN A 11 -8.81 -5.51 11.66
N TRP A 12 -9.61 -5.18 12.67
CA TRP A 12 -9.82 -3.83 13.20
C TRP A 12 -8.74 -3.35 14.18
N HIS A 13 -7.73 -4.18 14.49
CA HIS A 13 -6.59 -3.76 15.31
C HIS A 13 -5.67 -2.81 14.55
N ARG A 14 -4.88 -2.03 15.29
CA ARG A 14 -3.95 -1.02 14.76
C ARG A 14 -2.51 -1.35 15.16
N ARG A 15 -1.54 -0.75 14.48
CA ARG A 15 -0.12 -0.94 14.84
C ARG A 15 0.25 -0.32 16.19
N TYR A 16 -0.28 0.88 16.48
CA TYR A 16 0.02 1.63 17.70
C TYR A 16 -1.25 1.89 18.48
N ARG A 17 -1.18 1.81 19.82
CA ARG A 17 -2.34 2.05 20.72
C ARG A 17 -3.59 1.32 20.21
N SER A 18 -3.44 0.03 19.89
CA SER A 18 -4.52 -0.75 19.31
C SER A 18 -5.66 -0.86 20.31
N PRO A 19 -6.93 -0.68 19.88
CA PRO A 19 -8.05 -1.14 20.69
C PRO A 19 -7.89 -2.64 20.97
N GLN A 20 -8.33 -3.07 22.15
CA GLN A 20 -8.23 -4.45 22.65
C GLN A 20 -9.58 -4.93 23.20
N GLY A 21 -9.68 -6.24 23.40
CA GLY A 21 -10.87 -6.89 23.97
C GLY A 21 -11.96 -7.16 22.94
N VAL A 22 -13.07 -7.72 23.41
CA VAL A 22 -14.26 -7.94 22.57
C VAL A 22 -14.85 -6.59 22.17
N LYS A 23 -15.37 -6.54 20.95
CA LYS A 23 -16.03 -5.37 20.37
C LYS A 23 -17.36 -5.80 19.81
N THR A 24 -18.38 -5.00 20.09
CA THR A 24 -19.68 -5.09 19.42
C THR A 24 -19.58 -4.69 17.95
N GLU A 25 -20.54 -5.08 17.14
CA GLU A 25 -20.65 -4.67 15.74
C GLU A 25 -20.53 -3.15 15.58
N HIS A 26 -21.24 -2.38 16.41
CA HIS A 26 -21.21 -0.91 16.35
C HIS A 26 -19.83 -0.33 16.71
N GLU A 27 -19.13 -0.89 17.68
CA GLU A 27 -17.76 -0.47 18.02
C GLU A 27 -16.79 -0.75 16.89
N ILE A 28 -16.89 -1.92 16.23
CA ILE A 28 -16.07 -2.27 15.06
C ILE A 28 -16.34 -1.27 13.93
N LEU A 29 -17.61 -0.98 13.63
CA LEU A 29 -17.98 0.01 12.63
C LEU A 29 -17.34 1.38 12.91
N ARG A 30 -17.43 1.87 14.16
CA ARG A 30 -16.80 3.14 14.56
C ARG A 30 -15.27 3.15 14.36
N ILE A 31 -14.61 2.01 14.54
CA ILE A 31 -13.15 1.90 14.29
C ILE A 31 -12.84 2.13 12.80
N PHE A 32 -13.65 1.58 11.89
CA PHE A 32 -13.47 1.78 10.45
C PHE A 32 -13.93 3.17 9.97
N GLU A 33 -14.96 3.75 10.56
CA GLU A 33 -15.33 5.15 10.33
C GLU A 33 -14.20 6.10 10.78
N SER A 34 -13.46 5.75 11.85
CA SER A 34 -12.26 6.50 12.23
C SER A 34 -11.17 6.43 11.15
N ASP A 35 -11.02 5.30 10.45
CA ASP A 35 -10.10 5.20 9.30
C ASP A 35 -10.53 6.12 8.16
N ARG A 36 -11.82 6.15 7.81
CA ARG A 36 -12.35 7.11 6.82
C ARG A 36 -12.00 8.54 7.18
N GLY A 37 -12.25 8.94 8.42
CA GLY A 37 -11.92 10.28 8.92
C GLY A 37 -10.44 10.62 8.77
N ARG A 38 -9.53 9.69 9.11
CA ARG A 38 -8.07 9.87 8.96
C ARG A 38 -7.65 10.04 7.50
N ILE A 39 -8.26 9.27 6.60
CA ILE A 39 -7.91 9.25 5.17
C ILE A 39 -8.41 10.52 4.49
N ILE A 40 -9.70 10.83 4.61
CA ILE A 40 -10.32 11.99 3.96
C ILE A 40 -9.67 13.30 4.41
N ASN A 41 -9.36 13.43 5.70
CA ASN A 41 -8.72 14.64 6.24
C ASN A 41 -7.19 14.67 6.05
N SER A 42 -6.60 13.65 5.43
CA SER A 42 -5.15 13.58 5.22
C SER A 42 -4.68 14.61 4.18
N PRO A 43 -3.60 15.37 4.45
CA PRO A 43 -2.99 16.21 3.42
C PRO A 43 -2.43 15.39 2.25
N ALA A 44 -2.14 14.10 2.45
CA ALA A 44 -1.71 13.23 1.36
C ALA A 44 -2.81 13.01 0.32
N ILE A 45 -4.07 12.88 0.74
CA ILE A 45 -5.23 12.81 -0.16
C ILE A 45 -5.49 14.16 -0.83
N ARG A 46 -5.46 15.27 -0.08
CA ARG A 46 -5.63 16.61 -0.66
C ARG A 46 -4.61 16.91 -1.77
N ARG A 47 -3.35 16.46 -1.63
CA ARG A 47 -2.33 16.63 -2.66
C ARG A 47 -2.66 15.94 -3.99
N LEU A 48 -3.53 14.93 -4.01
CA LEU A 48 -3.94 14.26 -5.25
C LEU A 48 -4.67 15.20 -6.22
N GLN A 49 -5.27 16.29 -5.73
CA GLN A 49 -5.92 17.30 -6.59
C GLN A 49 -4.90 18.07 -7.45
N GLN A 50 -3.62 18.06 -7.08
CA GLN A 50 -2.53 18.69 -7.82
C GLN A 50 -1.58 17.65 -8.43
N LYS A 51 -2.02 16.40 -8.57
CA LYS A 51 -1.30 15.38 -9.33
C LYS A 51 -2.07 15.07 -10.61
N THR A 52 -1.36 15.10 -11.73
CA THR A 52 -1.92 14.80 -13.04
C THR A 52 -2.38 13.36 -13.14
N GLN A 53 -3.50 13.17 -13.84
CA GLN A 53 -3.96 11.87 -14.33
C GLN A 53 -3.95 11.94 -15.85
N VAL A 54 -2.92 11.37 -16.49
CA VAL A 54 -2.69 11.34 -17.95
C VAL A 54 -2.37 12.71 -18.58
N PHE A 55 -3.22 13.73 -18.41
CA PHE A 55 -3.03 15.06 -18.98
C PHE A 55 -2.27 15.99 -18.03
N PRO A 56 -1.48 16.96 -18.55
CA PRO A 56 -0.92 18.04 -17.73
C PRO A 56 -1.98 18.75 -16.90
N LEU A 57 -1.59 19.40 -15.81
CA LEU A 57 -2.52 20.22 -15.01
C LEU A 57 -2.98 21.39 -15.87
N GLU A 58 -4.10 21.22 -16.57
CA GLU A 58 -4.78 22.29 -17.26
C GLU A 58 -5.49 23.19 -16.25
N ARG A 59 -5.64 24.48 -16.57
CA ARG A 59 -6.50 25.37 -15.78
C ARG A 59 -7.99 24.98 -15.85
N ASN A 60 -8.33 24.07 -16.76
CA ASN A 60 -9.67 23.55 -16.93
C ASN A 60 -9.97 22.46 -15.89
N ALA A 61 -10.84 22.78 -14.92
CA ALA A 61 -11.29 21.85 -13.89
C ALA A 61 -12.06 20.63 -14.42
N ALA A 62 -12.45 20.61 -15.71
CA ALA A 62 -13.05 19.43 -16.34
C ALA A 62 -12.06 18.28 -16.54
N VAL A 63 -10.74 18.57 -16.57
CA VAL A 63 -9.71 17.54 -16.70
C VAL A 63 -9.52 16.83 -15.36
N ARG A 64 -9.48 15.50 -15.40
CA ARG A 64 -9.33 14.67 -14.20
C ARG A 64 -7.96 14.87 -13.56
N THR A 65 -7.96 14.97 -12.24
CA THR A 65 -6.78 14.86 -11.38
C THR A 65 -6.75 13.46 -10.78
N ARG A 66 -5.66 13.09 -10.10
CA ARG A 66 -5.62 11.82 -9.36
C ARG A 66 -6.70 11.74 -8.29
N LEU A 67 -7.09 12.88 -7.69
CA LEU A 67 -8.15 12.90 -6.68
C LEU A 67 -9.50 12.58 -7.31
N THR A 68 -9.88 13.27 -8.39
CA THR A 68 -11.19 13.05 -9.02
C THR A 68 -11.29 11.67 -9.64
N HIS A 69 -10.22 11.16 -10.23
CA HIS A 69 -10.14 9.76 -10.64
C HIS A 69 -10.34 8.79 -9.47
N SER A 70 -9.66 9.00 -8.34
CA SER A 70 -9.78 8.13 -7.16
C SER A 70 -11.19 8.16 -6.57
N MET A 71 -11.92 9.27 -6.66
CA MET A 71 -13.33 9.35 -6.27
C MET A 71 -14.25 8.53 -7.19
N GLU A 72 -14.01 8.54 -8.51
CA GLU A 72 -14.74 7.70 -9.46
C GLU A 72 -14.47 6.21 -9.19
N VAL A 73 -13.21 5.84 -8.97
CA VAL A 73 -12.81 4.47 -8.60
C VAL A 73 -13.44 4.05 -7.27
N GLN A 74 -13.51 4.95 -6.28
CA GLN A 74 -14.18 4.72 -5.01
C GLN A 74 -15.67 4.39 -5.20
N GLN A 75 -16.39 5.12 -6.04
CA GLN A 75 -17.79 4.86 -6.31
C GLN A 75 -18.02 3.51 -7.01
N VAL A 76 -17.14 3.14 -7.95
CA VAL A 76 -17.18 1.81 -8.59
C VAL A 76 -16.87 0.71 -7.59
N GLY A 77 -15.87 0.90 -6.72
CA GLY A 77 -15.53 -0.04 -5.65
C GLY A 77 -16.68 -0.26 -4.67
N ARG A 78 -17.38 0.82 -4.28
CA ARG A 78 -18.61 0.78 -3.48
C ARG A 78 -19.68 -0.08 -4.15
N TYR A 79 -19.93 0.14 -5.45
CA TYR A 79 -20.93 -0.63 -6.20
C TYR A 79 -20.61 -2.11 -6.23
N ILE A 80 -19.36 -2.49 -6.54
CA ILE A 80 -18.91 -3.88 -6.56
C ILE A 80 -19.03 -4.53 -5.18
N ALA A 81 -18.61 -3.84 -4.12
CA ALA A 81 -18.70 -4.35 -2.75
C ALA A 81 -20.16 -4.64 -2.35
N LYS A 82 -21.08 -3.73 -2.69
CA LYS A 82 -22.52 -3.91 -2.44
C LYS A 82 -23.11 -5.06 -3.23
N GLU A 83 -22.74 -5.22 -4.50
CA GLU A 83 -23.22 -6.33 -5.33
C GLU A 83 -22.75 -7.68 -4.78
N ILE A 84 -21.49 -7.77 -4.34
CA ILE A 84 -20.95 -8.98 -3.69
C ILE A 84 -21.74 -9.31 -2.42
N LEU A 85 -21.94 -8.33 -1.54
CA LEU A 85 -22.69 -8.53 -0.29
C LEU A 85 -24.15 -8.92 -0.57
N SER A 86 -24.81 -8.30 -1.55
CA SER A 86 -26.18 -8.63 -1.95
C SER A 86 -26.26 -10.07 -2.45
N ARG A 87 -25.35 -10.48 -3.35
CA ARG A 87 -25.32 -11.83 -3.88
C ARG A 87 -25.03 -12.87 -2.79
N LEU A 88 -24.10 -12.60 -1.89
CA LEU A 88 -23.82 -13.50 -0.76
C LEU A 88 -25.00 -13.61 0.20
N LYS A 89 -25.79 -12.54 0.36
CA LYS A 89 -27.03 -12.56 1.13
C LYS A 89 -28.09 -13.46 0.48
N GLU A 90 -28.32 -13.32 -0.82
CA GLU A 90 -29.24 -14.15 -1.60
C GLU A 90 -28.87 -15.64 -1.51
N LEU A 91 -27.57 -15.94 -1.54
CA LEU A 91 -27.04 -17.30 -1.40
C LEU A 91 -27.02 -17.81 0.05
N LYS A 92 -27.44 -17.01 1.04
CA LYS A 92 -27.37 -17.31 2.48
C LYS A 92 -25.94 -17.63 2.96
N LEU A 93 -24.93 -17.02 2.34
CA LEU A 93 -23.51 -17.23 2.63
C LEU A 93 -22.90 -16.14 3.53
N LEU A 94 -23.61 -15.05 3.82
CA LEU A 94 -23.09 -13.95 4.65
C LEU A 94 -22.62 -14.44 6.03
N GLU A 95 -23.51 -15.12 6.78
CA GLU A 95 -23.19 -15.68 8.10
C GLU A 95 -22.16 -16.81 8.01
N ALA A 96 -22.30 -17.69 7.00
CA ALA A 96 -21.38 -18.79 6.77
C ALA A 96 -19.93 -18.33 6.55
N TYR A 97 -19.75 -17.13 5.96
CA TYR A 97 -18.44 -16.52 5.73
C TYR A 97 -18.07 -15.48 6.80
N GLY A 98 -18.88 -15.29 7.84
CA GLY A 98 -18.65 -14.34 8.93
C GLY A 98 -18.63 -12.87 8.47
N LEU A 99 -19.49 -12.51 7.51
CA LEU A 99 -19.65 -11.15 6.98
C LEU A 99 -20.91 -10.44 7.50
N ASP A 100 -21.80 -11.15 8.16
CA ASP A 100 -23.07 -10.67 8.70
C ASP A 100 -22.91 -9.41 9.56
N GLU A 101 -21.98 -9.40 10.51
CA GLU A 101 -21.65 -8.22 11.36
C GLU A 101 -20.53 -7.33 10.76
N LEU A 102 -20.04 -7.64 9.55
CA LEU A 102 -18.89 -6.96 8.93
C LEU A 102 -19.21 -6.34 7.57
N THR A 103 -20.48 -6.23 7.22
CA THR A 103 -20.95 -5.63 5.95
C THR A 103 -20.47 -4.17 5.78
N GLY A 104 -20.67 -3.34 6.81
CA GLY A 104 -20.22 -1.94 6.82
C GLY A 104 -18.69 -1.80 6.70
N PRO A 105 -17.89 -2.47 7.57
CA PRO A 105 -16.45 -2.55 7.43
C PRO A 105 -15.96 -2.99 6.04
N PHE A 106 -16.56 -4.05 5.47
CA PHE A 106 -16.18 -4.57 4.16
C PHE A 106 -16.32 -3.50 3.07
N GLU A 107 -17.48 -2.84 2.99
CA GLU A 107 -17.71 -1.74 2.06
C GLU A 107 -16.73 -0.59 2.28
N SER A 108 -16.58 -0.14 3.53
CA SER A 108 -15.73 1.01 3.86
C SER A 108 -14.24 0.76 3.54
N ILE A 109 -13.72 -0.44 3.81
CA ILE A 109 -12.33 -0.79 3.49
C ILE A 109 -12.09 -0.69 1.98
N VAL A 110 -13.02 -1.21 1.17
CA VAL A 110 -12.92 -1.14 -0.31
C VAL A 110 -12.92 0.31 -0.77
N GLU A 111 -13.90 1.10 -0.35
CA GLU A 111 -14.00 2.51 -0.72
C GLU A 111 -12.73 3.30 -0.37
N MET A 112 -12.22 3.12 0.84
CA MET A 112 -11.03 3.83 1.32
C MET A 112 -9.75 3.36 0.65
N SER A 113 -9.66 2.07 0.31
CA SER A 113 -8.52 1.55 -0.46
C SER A 113 -8.52 2.08 -1.88
N CYS A 114 -9.69 2.17 -2.51
CA CYS A 114 -9.87 2.83 -3.81
C CYS A 114 -9.45 4.31 -3.75
N LEU A 115 -9.81 5.05 -2.70
CA LEU A 115 -9.39 6.45 -2.58
C LEU A 115 -7.86 6.60 -2.41
N MET A 116 -7.22 5.63 -1.75
CA MET A 116 -5.79 5.65 -1.43
C MET A 116 -4.89 5.00 -2.48
N HIS A 117 -5.42 4.33 -3.51
CA HIS A 117 -4.62 3.52 -4.44
C HIS A 117 -3.47 4.31 -5.10
N ASP A 118 -3.67 5.60 -5.32
CA ASP A 118 -2.73 6.50 -5.97
C ASP A 118 -1.93 7.41 -5.00
N ILE A 119 -2.05 7.18 -3.69
CA ILE A 119 -1.50 8.07 -2.66
C ILE A 119 0.04 8.17 -2.69
N GLY A 120 0.71 7.07 -3.05
CA GLY A 120 2.17 6.96 -3.07
C GLY A 120 2.83 7.36 -4.39
N ASN A 121 2.05 7.59 -5.44
CA ASN A 121 2.60 7.90 -6.76
C ASN A 121 3.43 9.20 -6.77
N PRO A 122 4.58 9.24 -7.45
CA PRO A 122 5.42 10.43 -7.50
C PRO A 122 4.80 11.50 -8.40
N PRO A 123 5.34 12.74 -8.41
CA PRO A 123 5.07 13.68 -9.48
C PRO A 123 5.27 13.04 -10.86
N PHE A 124 4.42 13.37 -11.83
CA PHE A 124 4.48 12.83 -13.20
C PHE A 124 4.29 11.30 -13.33
N GLY A 125 3.81 10.61 -12.29
CA GLY A 125 3.48 9.17 -12.36
C GLY A 125 4.67 8.32 -12.81
N HIS A 126 4.46 7.44 -13.79
CA HIS A 126 5.48 6.52 -14.28
C HIS A 126 6.76 7.20 -14.78
N PHE A 127 6.68 8.41 -15.34
CA PHE A 127 7.88 9.17 -15.70
C PHE A 127 8.68 9.59 -14.47
N GLY A 128 8.01 9.92 -13.37
CA GLY A 128 8.66 10.18 -12.09
C GLY A 128 9.30 8.93 -11.50
N GLU A 129 8.64 7.78 -11.61
CA GLU A 129 9.22 6.49 -11.18
C GLU A 129 10.46 6.14 -11.99
N ALA A 130 10.39 6.23 -13.33
CA ALA A 130 11.51 5.99 -14.23
C ALA A 130 12.70 6.91 -13.90
N ALA A 131 12.45 8.21 -13.77
CA ALA A 131 13.51 9.19 -13.47
C ALA A 131 14.21 8.89 -12.13
N ILE A 132 13.46 8.53 -11.08
CA ILE A 132 14.05 8.14 -9.78
C ILE A 132 14.90 6.88 -9.95
N ASN A 133 14.33 5.84 -10.58
CA ASN A 133 15.00 4.55 -10.73
C ASN A 133 16.27 4.66 -11.57
N ASP A 134 16.22 5.35 -12.71
CA ASP A 134 17.34 5.52 -13.62
C ASP A 134 18.48 6.31 -12.94
N TRP A 135 18.14 7.37 -12.20
CA TRP A 135 19.13 8.15 -11.46
C TRP A 135 19.84 7.32 -10.39
N PHE A 136 19.10 6.51 -9.62
CA PHE A 136 19.71 5.61 -8.64
C PHE A 136 20.51 4.48 -9.31
N ARG A 137 20.06 3.92 -10.44
CA ARG A 137 20.78 2.87 -11.18
C ARG A 137 22.15 3.35 -11.65
N GLN A 138 22.24 4.55 -12.22
CA GLN A 138 23.52 5.15 -12.65
C GLN A 138 24.50 5.41 -11.50
N ARG A 139 24.01 5.44 -10.25
CA ARG A 139 24.85 5.66 -9.06
C ARG A 139 25.19 4.37 -8.33
N LEU A 140 24.28 3.42 -8.31
CA LEU A 140 24.37 2.22 -7.47
C LEU A 140 24.70 0.96 -8.24
N HIS A 141 24.44 0.91 -9.55
CA HIS A 141 24.65 -0.24 -10.43
C HIS A 141 24.23 -1.55 -9.74
N PRO A 142 22.93 -1.74 -9.48
CA PRO A 142 22.44 -2.95 -8.82
C PRO A 142 22.81 -4.24 -9.57
N GLU A 143 22.96 -4.17 -10.90
CA GLU A 143 23.38 -5.28 -11.75
C GLU A 143 24.76 -5.84 -11.38
N ASP A 144 25.69 -4.99 -10.91
CA ASP A 144 27.02 -5.42 -10.48
C ASP A 144 26.99 -6.23 -9.17
N ALA A 145 25.89 -6.09 -8.41
CA ALA A 145 25.71 -6.78 -7.14
C ALA A 145 25.02 -8.14 -7.28
N GLU A 146 24.55 -8.53 -8.48
CA GLU A 146 23.89 -9.82 -8.70
C GLU A 146 24.85 -11.01 -8.59
N SER A 147 26.16 -10.77 -8.81
CA SER A 147 27.19 -11.80 -8.81
C SER A 147 28.12 -11.72 -7.59
N GLN A 148 29.27 -12.40 -7.67
CA GLN A 148 30.34 -12.29 -6.68
C GLN A 148 30.96 -10.88 -6.70
N PRO A 149 31.65 -10.44 -5.63
CA PRO A 149 32.30 -9.13 -5.62
C PRO A 149 33.19 -8.93 -6.86
N LEU A 150 32.92 -7.87 -7.61
CA LEU A 150 33.68 -7.52 -8.80
C LEU A 150 34.82 -6.56 -8.43
N THR A 151 35.98 -6.71 -9.07
CA THR A 151 37.10 -5.79 -8.91
C THR A 151 36.78 -4.37 -9.40
N ASP A 152 35.89 -4.27 -10.38
CA ASP A 152 35.44 -3.07 -11.06
C ASP A 152 33.97 -2.72 -10.77
N ASP A 153 33.51 -2.94 -9.53
CA ASP A 153 32.16 -2.58 -9.06
C ASP A 153 31.88 -1.08 -9.29
N ARG A 154 30.95 -0.78 -10.20
CA ARG A 154 30.68 0.58 -10.70
C ARG A 154 29.93 1.45 -9.71
N CYS A 155 29.47 0.91 -8.58
CA CYS A 155 28.77 1.67 -7.57
C CYS A 155 29.59 2.86 -7.06
N SER A 156 28.99 4.04 -7.09
CA SER A 156 29.61 5.28 -6.61
C SER A 156 29.74 5.34 -5.08
N VAL A 157 28.98 4.53 -4.34
CA VAL A 157 28.94 4.55 -2.87
C VAL A 157 29.88 3.48 -2.32
N ALA A 158 31.04 3.88 -1.79
CA ALA A 158 32.07 2.97 -1.29
C ALA A 158 31.60 1.98 -0.21
N ALA A 159 30.62 2.36 0.61
CA ALA A 159 30.04 1.49 1.64
C ALA A 159 29.14 0.38 1.04
N LEU A 160 28.58 0.62 -0.15
CA LEU A 160 27.71 -0.31 -0.83
C LEU A 160 28.44 -1.21 -1.83
N ARG A 161 29.73 -0.97 -2.13
CA ARG A 161 30.61 -1.87 -2.90
C ARG A 161 30.72 -3.24 -2.27
N LEU A 162 30.53 -4.30 -3.06
CA LEU A 162 30.73 -5.66 -2.58
C LEU A 162 32.22 -5.87 -2.26
N ARG A 163 32.51 -6.68 -1.25
CA ARG A 163 33.88 -6.92 -0.77
C ARG A 163 34.10 -8.41 -0.58
N ASP A 164 35.26 -8.90 -0.99
CA ASP A 164 35.63 -10.30 -0.80
C ASP A 164 35.63 -10.68 0.68
N GLY A 165 35.03 -11.83 1.01
CA GLY A 165 34.97 -12.36 2.36
C GLY A 165 33.93 -11.73 3.29
N GLU A 166 33.10 -10.79 2.83
CA GLU A 166 32.09 -10.10 3.66
C GLU A 166 30.63 -10.55 3.37
N GLU A 167 30.38 -11.84 3.15
CA GLU A 167 29.10 -12.34 2.61
C GLU A 167 27.82 -11.84 3.31
N PRO A 168 27.69 -11.80 4.65
CA PRO A 168 26.49 -11.28 5.30
C PRO A 168 26.24 -9.79 5.01
N LEU A 169 27.30 -8.99 4.90
CA LEU A 169 27.21 -7.57 4.57
C LEU A 169 26.97 -7.38 3.07
N ASN A 170 27.58 -8.19 2.22
CA ASN A 170 27.31 -8.21 0.78
C ASN A 170 25.84 -8.47 0.49
N GLU A 171 25.22 -9.42 1.19
CA GLU A 171 23.79 -9.68 1.05
C GLU A 171 22.92 -8.46 1.40
N LEU A 172 23.31 -7.67 2.41
CA LEU A 172 22.63 -6.42 2.72
C LEU A 172 22.87 -5.36 1.63
N ARG A 173 24.09 -5.23 1.11
CA ARG A 173 24.44 -4.31 0.01
C ARG A 173 23.63 -4.62 -1.25
N ARG A 174 23.51 -5.90 -1.61
CA ARG A 174 22.65 -6.39 -2.72
C ARG A 174 21.21 -5.89 -2.55
N LYS A 175 20.63 -6.13 -1.38
CA LYS A 175 19.26 -5.70 -1.07
C LYS A 175 19.08 -4.19 -1.14
N ILE A 176 20.00 -3.43 -0.55
CA ILE A 176 19.91 -1.96 -0.53
C ILE A 176 19.99 -1.39 -1.94
N ARG A 177 20.96 -1.83 -2.76
CA ARG A 177 21.08 -1.35 -4.14
C ARG A 177 19.83 -1.67 -4.95
N GLN A 178 19.34 -2.91 -4.86
CA GLN A 178 18.16 -3.32 -5.60
C GLN A 178 16.93 -2.51 -5.15
N ASP A 179 16.68 -2.41 -3.85
CA ASP A 179 15.50 -1.72 -3.31
C ASP A 179 15.46 -0.23 -3.67
N LEU A 180 16.61 0.47 -3.58
CA LEU A 180 16.70 1.89 -3.93
C LEU A 180 16.53 2.16 -5.44
N CYS A 181 16.80 1.16 -6.30
CA CYS A 181 16.63 1.24 -7.76
C CYS A 181 15.25 0.76 -8.26
N HIS A 182 14.35 0.40 -7.34
CA HIS A 182 12.99 -0.08 -7.63
C HIS A 182 11.94 0.70 -6.83
N PHE A 183 12.00 2.03 -6.93
CA PHE A 183 10.92 2.90 -6.49
C PHE A 183 9.63 2.59 -7.26
N GLU A 184 8.54 2.45 -6.53
CA GLU A 184 7.22 2.10 -7.06
C GLU A 184 6.13 2.74 -6.18
N GLY A 185 5.09 3.29 -6.81
CA GLY A 185 4.05 4.09 -6.16
C GLY A 185 3.22 3.35 -5.10
N ASN A 186 2.90 2.07 -5.28
CA ASN A 186 2.18 1.26 -4.29
C ASN A 186 3.07 0.98 -3.06
N ALA A 187 4.33 0.60 -3.26
CA ALA A 187 5.31 0.39 -2.18
C ALA A 187 5.52 1.69 -1.39
N GLN A 188 5.64 2.81 -2.10
CA GLN A 188 5.72 4.14 -1.49
C GLN A 188 4.42 4.50 -0.76
N GLY A 189 3.26 4.05 -1.23
CA GLY A 189 1.96 4.23 -0.57
C GLY A 189 1.94 3.61 0.83
N ILE A 190 2.43 2.38 0.97
CA ILE A 190 2.58 1.71 2.28
C ILE A 190 3.55 2.47 3.19
N ARG A 191 4.74 2.84 2.68
CA ARG A 191 5.72 3.65 3.41
C ARG A 191 5.11 4.97 3.88
N LEU A 192 4.28 5.58 3.04
CA LEU A 192 3.64 6.86 3.31
C LEU A 192 2.61 6.75 4.43
N VAL A 193 1.65 5.82 4.36
CA VAL A 193 0.59 5.72 5.37
C VAL A 193 1.11 5.29 6.74
N HIS A 194 2.13 4.44 6.77
CA HIS A 194 2.68 3.89 8.01
C HIS A 194 3.79 4.77 8.61
N THR A 195 4.86 5.02 7.84
CA THR A 195 6.11 5.56 8.39
C THR A 195 6.13 7.08 8.34
N LEU A 196 5.70 7.68 7.23
CA LEU A 196 5.79 9.13 7.01
C LEU A 196 4.61 9.86 7.64
N MET A 197 3.38 9.45 7.32
CA MET A 197 2.16 10.10 7.79
C MET A 197 1.69 9.59 9.15
N ARG A 198 2.19 8.43 9.60
CA ARG A 198 1.82 7.79 10.87
C ARG A 198 0.30 7.75 11.08
N MET A 199 -0.46 7.42 10.03
CA MET A 199 -1.93 7.47 10.05
C MET A 199 -2.54 6.48 11.05
N ASN A 200 -1.79 5.41 11.37
CA ASN A 200 -2.15 4.37 12.32
C ASN A 200 -3.49 3.71 11.99
N LEU A 201 -3.74 3.43 10.71
CA LEU A 201 -4.95 2.77 10.20
C LEU A 201 -5.05 1.33 10.73
N THR A 202 -6.23 0.73 10.60
CA THR A 202 -6.43 -0.69 10.89
C THR A 202 -5.59 -1.57 9.96
N TRP A 203 -5.25 -2.78 10.41
CA TRP A 203 -4.51 -3.74 9.58
C TRP A 203 -5.25 -4.08 8.28
N ALA A 204 -6.57 -4.26 8.35
CA ALA A 204 -7.38 -4.49 7.16
C ALA A 204 -7.28 -3.33 6.16
N GLN A 205 -7.31 -2.09 6.65
CA GLN A 205 -7.23 -0.92 5.79
C GLN A 205 -5.86 -0.75 5.12
N VAL A 206 -4.76 -1.04 5.83
CA VAL A 206 -3.40 -1.05 5.25
C VAL A 206 -3.25 -2.21 4.25
N GLY A 207 -3.83 -3.38 4.55
CA GLY A 207 -3.86 -4.52 3.64
C GLY A 207 -4.60 -4.21 2.34
N GLY A 208 -5.67 -3.42 2.38
CA GLY A 208 -6.47 -3.07 1.20
C GLY A 208 -5.74 -2.24 0.13
N ILE A 209 -4.68 -1.51 0.51
CA ILE A 209 -3.82 -0.77 -0.45
C ILE A 209 -2.57 -1.54 -0.86
N TYR A 210 -2.41 -2.77 -0.37
CA TYR A 210 -1.31 -3.65 -0.73
C TYR A 210 -1.64 -4.38 -2.05
N LYS A 211 -1.36 -3.73 -3.19
CA LYS A 211 -1.77 -4.23 -4.51
C LYS A 211 -0.80 -5.23 -5.13
N ILE A 212 0.52 -5.04 -4.97
CA ILE A 212 1.55 -5.82 -5.67
C ILE A 212 2.44 -6.57 -4.68
N TYR A 213 2.60 -7.87 -4.93
CA TYR A 213 3.57 -8.73 -4.26
C TYR A 213 4.88 -8.74 -5.07
N SER A 214 5.79 -7.80 -4.77
CA SER A 214 7.18 -7.89 -5.24
C SER A 214 8.13 -8.05 -4.05
N SER A 215 9.28 -8.69 -4.28
CA SER A 215 10.25 -9.10 -3.25
C SER A 215 10.73 -7.96 -2.33
N GLY A 216 10.78 -6.72 -2.83
CA GLY A 216 11.09 -5.52 -2.02
C GLY A 216 10.04 -5.23 -0.95
N VAL A 217 8.76 -5.45 -1.26
CA VAL A 217 7.66 -5.21 -0.34
C VAL A 217 7.53 -6.34 0.71
N VAL A 218 7.87 -7.58 0.35
CA VAL A 218 7.90 -8.74 1.27
C VAL A 218 9.01 -8.59 2.32
N ALA A 219 10.16 -8.03 1.95
CA ALA A 219 11.24 -7.76 2.90
C ALA A 219 10.82 -6.75 3.98
N TRP A 220 9.93 -5.81 3.64
CA TRP A 220 9.36 -4.84 4.57
C TRP A 220 8.29 -5.48 5.49
N LEU A 221 7.43 -6.35 4.97
CA LEU A 221 6.46 -7.12 5.78
C LEU A 221 7.14 -8.05 6.79
N LYS A 222 8.26 -8.70 6.44
CA LYS A 222 9.04 -9.51 7.41
C LYS A 222 9.58 -8.67 8.59
N ARG A 223 9.72 -7.35 8.43
CA ARG A 223 10.06 -6.43 9.53
C ARG A 223 8.85 -6.05 10.38
N LEU A 224 7.63 -6.15 9.85
CA LEU A 224 6.36 -6.00 10.56
C LEU A 224 5.82 -7.37 11.00
N ARG A 225 6.33 -7.89 12.12
CA ARG A 225 6.10 -9.26 12.65
C ARG A 225 4.64 -9.75 12.90
N HIS A 226 3.59 -9.17 12.31
CA HIS A 226 2.19 -9.56 12.61
C HIS A 226 1.22 -9.57 11.42
N ILE A 227 1.68 -9.50 10.17
CA ILE A 227 0.78 -9.68 9.01
C ILE A 227 0.82 -11.15 8.59
N THR A 228 -0.11 -11.93 9.14
CA THR A 228 -0.47 -13.25 8.59
C THR A 228 -1.44 -12.99 7.44
N ILE A 229 -0.98 -13.18 6.19
CA ILE A 229 -1.83 -13.17 4.99
C ILE A 229 -2.65 -14.45 4.93
#